data_AF-G5E3A5-F1
#
_entry.id   AF-G5E3A5-F1
#
_cell.length_a   1.000
_cell.length_b   1.000
_cell.length_c   1.000
_cell.angle_alpha   90.00
_cell.angle_beta   90.00
_cell.angle_gamma   90.00
#
_symmetry.space_group_name_H-M   'P 1'
#
loop_
_entity.id
_entity.type
_entity.pdbx_description
1 polymer ?
#
loop_
_entity_poly.entity_id
_entity_poly.type
_entity_poly.pdbx_seq_one_letter_code
_entity_poly.pdbx_strand_id
1 'polypeptide(L)'
;ESVQRTDMGDVHSIFPETGLTNRIKGLYEHALHNEFGSVCPLLWRMYLYFLISNKERSKGLFYKAIQSCPWAKGLYMDAIEYFPDQLQEIIDLMTEKELRVRIPIEELDLLL
;
A
#
# COMPACT_ATOMS: atom_id res chain seq x y z
N GLU A 1 -4.41 -29.15 -0.62
CA GLU A 1 -3.78 -28.33 -1.67
C GLU A 1 -3.15 -27.10 -1.03
N SER A 2 -1.84 -27.11 -0.88
CA SER A 2 -1.07 -25.95 -0.42
C SER A 2 -0.92 -24.98 -1.60
N VAL A 3 -1.71 -23.90 -1.58
CA VAL A 3 -1.51 -22.79 -2.52
C VAL A 3 -0.21 -22.09 -2.11
N GLN A 4 0.90 -22.52 -2.70
CA GLN A 4 2.16 -21.78 -2.64
C GLN A 4 1.95 -20.49 -3.43
N ARG A 5 1.76 -19.38 -2.71
CA ARG A 5 1.93 -18.06 -3.31
C ARG A 5 3.37 -18.01 -3.80
N THR A 6 3.56 -17.89 -5.12
CA THR A 6 4.86 -17.58 -5.69
C THR A 6 5.38 -16.37 -4.95
N ASP A 7 6.57 -16.49 -4.38
CA ASP A 7 7.29 -15.41 -3.73
C ASP A 7 7.32 -14.25 -4.73
N MET A 8 6.55 -13.20 -4.47
CA MET A 8 6.44 -12.03 -5.34
C MET A 8 7.75 -11.29 -5.10
N GLY A 9 8.79 -11.74 -5.82
CA GLY A 9 10.18 -11.45 -5.52
C GLY A 9 10.40 -9.96 -5.32
N ASP A 10 11.25 -9.63 -4.34
CA ASP A 10 11.61 -8.29 -3.90
C ASP A 10 11.29 -7.23 -4.95
N VAL A 11 10.11 -6.62 -4.82
CA VAL A 11 9.62 -5.56 -5.69
C VAL A 11 10.40 -4.29 -5.30
N HIS A 12 11.69 -4.28 -5.57
CA HIS A 12 12.53 -3.11 -5.31
C HIS A 12 12.58 -2.30 -6.59
N SER A 13 11.83 -1.21 -6.63
CA SER A 13 12.06 -0.16 -7.61
C SER A 13 13.41 0.52 -7.29
N ILE A 14 14.51 -0.05 -7.79
CA ILE A 14 15.87 0.50 -7.66
C ILE A 14 16.01 1.67 -8.64
N PHE A 15 15.29 2.77 -8.40
CA PHE A 15 15.50 4.01 -9.15
C PHE A 15 16.48 4.89 -8.38
N PRO A 16 17.63 5.27 -8.96
CA PRO A 16 18.54 6.22 -8.32
C PRO A 16 17.83 7.57 -8.08
N GLU A 17 18.11 8.25 -6.97
CA GLU A 17 17.58 9.60 -6.68
C GLU A 17 18.20 10.61 -7.66
N THR A 18 17.54 10.77 -8.82
CA THR A 18 17.94 11.67 -9.90
C THR A 18 16.91 12.76 -10.12
N GLY A 19 17.22 13.77 -10.94
CA GLY A 19 16.25 14.79 -11.35
C GLY A 19 15.00 14.20 -12.03
N LEU A 20 15.12 13.05 -12.70
CA LEU A 20 13.99 12.33 -13.29
C LEU A 20 13.05 11.77 -12.22
N THR A 21 13.61 11.19 -11.15
CA THR A 21 12.84 10.68 -10.01
C THR A 21 12.01 11.80 -9.36
N ASN A 22 12.60 12.98 -9.17
CA ASN A 22 11.88 14.14 -8.63
C ASN A 22 10.79 14.64 -9.58
N ARG A 23 11.03 14.62 -10.89
CA ARG A 23 10.02 14.96 -11.90
C ARG A 23 8.84 13.99 -11.88
N ILE A 24 9.10 12.68 -11.78
CA ILE A 24 8.06 11.65 -11.68
C ILE A 24 7.23 11.82 -10.39
N LYS A 25 7.88 12.06 -9.24
CA LYS A 25 7.18 12.40 -7.98
C LYS A 25 6.27 13.61 -8.17
N GLY A 26 6.78 14.68 -8.79
CA GLY A 26 5.98 15.88 -9.10
C GLY A 26 4.76 15.60 -9.98
N LEU A 27 4.88 14.72 -10.97
CA LEU A 27 3.76 14.31 -11.82
C LEU A 27 2.68 13.54 -11.03
N TYR A 28 3.09 12.62 -10.15
CA TYR A 28 2.14 11.93 -9.26
C TYR A 28 1.44 12.90 -8.32
N GLU A 29 2.17 13.78 -7.63
CA GLU A 29 1.57 14.77 -6.73
C GLU A 29 0.60 15.71 -7.47
N HIS A 30 0.95 16.12 -8.69
CA HIS A 30 0.06 16.94 -9.51
C HIS A 30 -1.21 16.18 -9.90
N ALA A 31 -1.09 14.92 -10.32
CA ALA A 31 -2.24 14.08 -10.64
C ALA A 31 -3.14 13.86 -9.41
N LEU A 32 -2.56 13.67 -8.23
CA LEU A 32 -3.28 13.49 -6.97
C LEU A 32 -3.93 14.77 -6.43
N HIS A 33 -3.51 15.95 -6.87
CA HIS A 33 -4.17 17.21 -6.50
C HIS A 33 -5.56 17.35 -7.16
N ASN A 34 -5.78 16.70 -8.30
CA ASN A 34 -7.09 16.71 -8.97
C ASN A 34 -8.13 15.95 -8.13
N GLU A 35 -9.37 16.45 -8.08
CA GLU A 35 -10.50 15.82 -7.38
C GLU A 35 -10.71 14.36 -7.80
N PHE A 36 -10.60 14.07 -9.10
CA PHE A 36 -10.73 12.70 -9.61
C PHE A 36 -9.46 11.85 -9.39
N GLY A 37 -8.30 12.50 -9.27
CA GLY A 37 -7.03 11.82 -9.08
C GLY A 37 -6.86 11.32 -7.65
N SER A 38 -7.23 12.13 -6.66
CA SER A 38 -7.15 11.77 -5.25
C SER A 38 -8.07 10.61 -4.87
N VAL A 39 -9.19 10.41 -5.58
CA VAL A 39 -10.10 9.28 -5.36
C VAL A 39 -9.80 8.06 -6.23
N CYS A 40 -8.72 8.09 -7.04
CA CYS A 40 -8.35 6.98 -7.92
C CYS A 40 -7.37 6.02 -7.22
N PRO A 41 -7.80 4.82 -6.80
CA PRO A 41 -6.93 3.91 -6.05
C PRO A 41 -5.74 3.42 -6.87
N LEU A 42 -5.92 3.24 -8.19
CA LEU A 42 -4.85 2.78 -9.07
C LEU A 42 -3.67 3.75 -9.10
N LEU A 43 -3.94 5.07 -9.09
CA LEU A 43 -2.91 6.09 -9.10
C LEU A 43 -2.08 6.06 -7.80
N TRP A 44 -2.76 5.89 -6.65
CA TRP A 44 -2.08 5.70 -5.37
C TRP A 44 -1.22 4.44 -5.33
N ARG A 45 -1.73 3.31 -5.83
CA ARG A 45 -0.97 2.04 -5.88
C ARG A 45 0.28 2.16 -6.75
N MET A 46 0.17 2.81 -7.92
CA MET A 46 1.32 3.07 -8.79
C MET A 46 2.36 3.97 -8.11
N TYR A 47 1.94 5.00 -7.38
CA TYR A 47 2.86 5.89 -6.68
C TYR A 47 3.50 5.22 -5.45
N LEU A 48 2.74 4.42 -4.70
CA LEU A 48 3.26 3.59 -3.60
C LEU A 48 4.31 2.61 -4.09
N TYR A 49 4.02 1.89 -5.17
CA TYR A 49 4.98 1.00 -5.83
C TYR A 49 6.25 1.75 -6.24
N PHE A 50 6.12 2.97 -6.77
CA PHE A 50 7.28 3.78 -7.15
C PHE A 50 8.14 4.24 -5.95
N LEU A 51 7.56 4.37 -4.75
CA LEU A 51 8.25 4.80 -3.53
C LEU A 51 8.66 3.65 -2.60
N ILE A 52 8.42 2.39 -2.95
CA ILE A 52 8.63 1.24 -2.05
C ILE A 52 10.09 1.11 -1.56
N SER A 53 11.07 1.54 -2.37
CA SER A 53 12.49 1.56 -1.97
C SER A 53 12.78 2.50 -0.79
N ASN A 54 11.88 3.45 -0.50
CA ASN A 54 11.93 4.32 0.66
C ASN A 54 10.72 4.06 1.57
N LYS A 55 10.90 3.16 2.55
CA LYS A 55 9.83 2.72 3.45
C LYS A 55 9.14 3.86 4.21
N GLU A 56 9.90 4.84 4.69
CA GLU A 56 9.32 5.97 5.45
C GLU A 56 8.41 6.84 4.58
N ARG A 57 8.88 7.20 3.36
CA ARG A 57 8.08 8.01 2.44
C ARG A 57 6.86 7.26 1.92
N SER A 58 7.01 5.98 1.58
CA SER A 58 5.89 5.15 1.12
C SER A 58 4.86 4.91 2.21
N LYS A 59 5.26 4.76 3.49
CA LYS A 59 4.33 4.70 4.63
C LYS A 59 3.51 5.98 4.77
N GLY A 60 4.12 7.16 4.72
CA GLY A 60 3.39 8.43 4.74
C GLY A 60 2.40 8.55 3.57
N LEU A 61 2.80 8.10 2.38
CA LEU A 61 1.93 8.08 1.21
C LEU A 61 0.75 7.11 1.37
N PHE A 62 0.96 5.95 2.00
CA PHE A 62 -0.09 4.96 2.26
C PHE A 62 -1.21 5.55 3.12
N TYR A 63 -0.89 6.23 4.22
CA TYR A 63 -1.91 6.87 5.04
C TYR A 63 -2.67 7.97 4.29
N LYS A 64 -1.98 8.77 3.47
CA LYS A 64 -2.62 9.76 2.59
C LYS A 64 -3.58 9.10 1.59
N ALA A 65 -3.19 7.95 1.05
CA ALA A 65 -4.00 7.18 0.11
C ALA A 65 -5.28 6.65 0.75
N ILE A 66 -5.20 6.02 1.93
CA ILE A 66 -6.40 5.48 2.61
C ILE A 66 -7.30 6.55 3.20
N GLN A 67 -6.80 7.75 3.48
CA GLN A 67 -7.66 8.91 3.79
C GLN A 67 -8.52 9.32 2.60
N SER A 68 -7.99 9.20 1.38
CA SER A 68 -8.69 9.57 0.16
C SER A 68 -9.54 8.42 -0.41
N CYS A 69 -9.09 7.17 -0.23
CA CYS A 69 -9.68 5.95 -0.78
C CYS A 69 -9.85 4.85 0.28
N PRO A 70 -10.60 5.06 1.38
CA PRO A 70 -10.70 4.09 2.48
C PRO A 70 -11.36 2.76 2.07
N TRP A 71 -12.19 2.75 1.03
CA TRP A 71 -12.85 1.54 0.53
C TRP A 71 -11.91 0.61 -0.27
N ALA A 72 -10.74 1.12 -0.68
CA ALA A 72 -9.87 0.43 -1.62
C ALA A 72 -8.99 -0.60 -0.89
N LYS A 73 -9.56 -1.79 -0.64
CA LYS A 73 -8.86 -2.92 0.01
C LYS A 73 -7.47 -3.22 -0.60
N GLY A 74 -7.29 -3.01 -1.91
CA GLY A 74 -6.01 -3.19 -2.58
C GLY A 74 -4.86 -2.36 -1.97
N LEU A 75 -5.12 -1.14 -1.46
CA LEU A 75 -4.10 -0.31 -0.81
C LEU A 75 -3.61 -0.92 0.50
N TYR A 76 -4.51 -1.51 1.28
CA TYR A 76 -4.18 -2.20 2.52
C TYR A 76 -3.40 -3.47 2.25
N MET A 77 -3.77 -4.22 1.20
CA MET A 77 -3.02 -5.41 0.78
C MET A 77 -1.59 -5.06 0.34
N ASP A 78 -1.41 -3.98 -0.42
CA ASP A 78 -0.08 -3.49 -0.80
C ASP A 78 0.73 -3.09 0.44
N ALA A 79 0.11 -2.42 1.41
CA ALA A 79 0.79 -2.04 2.65
C ALA A 79 1.24 -3.25 3.49
N ILE A 80 0.43 -4.32 3.54
CA ILE A 80 0.83 -5.58 4.20
C ILE A 80 2.06 -6.19 3.53
N GLU A 81 2.13 -6.12 2.20
CA GLU A 81 3.26 -6.61 1.42
C GLU A 81 4.51 -5.75 1.64
N TYR A 82 4.37 -4.42 1.68
CA TYR A 82 5.49 -3.49 1.74
C TYR A 82 6.01 -3.24 3.17
N PHE A 83 5.12 -3.34 4.16
CA PHE A 83 5.36 -3.06 5.58
C PHE A 83 4.87 -4.24 6.44
N PRO A 84 5.47 -5.44 6.31
CA PRO A 84 5.02 -6.62 7.04
C PRO A 84 5.10 -6.45 8.57
N ASP A 85 5.98 -5.55 9.04
CA ASP A 85 6.10 -5.16 10.45
C ASP A 85 4.84 -4.46 11.01
N GLN A 86 3.95 -3.99 10.15
CA GLN A 86 2.72 -3.26 10.51
C GLN A 86 1.45 -4.05 10.23
N LEU A 87 1.56 -5.37 10.03
CA LEU A 87 0.42 -6.24 9.72
C LEU A 87 -0.77 -6.03 10.66
N GLN A 88 -0.54 -6.05 11.98
CA GLN A 88 -1.60 -5.87 12.98
C GLN A 88 -2.30 -4.51 12.81
N GLU A 89 -1.52 -3.43 12.76
CA GLU A 89 -2.05 -2.07 12.59
C GLU A 89 -2.89 -1.95 11.31
N ILE A 90 -2.43 -2.55 10.21
CA ILE A 90 -3.15 -2.50 8.93
C ILE A 90 -4.45 -3.31 9.00
N ILE A 91 -4.45 -4.48 9.67
CA ILE A 91 -5.67 -5.28 9.89
C ILE A 91 -6.66 -4.53 10.79
N ASP A 92 -6.18 -3.86 11.84
CA ASP A 92 -7.01 -3.06 12.74
C ASP A 92 -7.67 -1.91 11.96
N LEU A 93 -6.90 -1.22 11.10
CA LEU A 93 -7.43 -0.18 10.21
C LEU A 93 -8.46 -0.74 9.22
N MET A 94 -8.23 -1.93 8.65
CA MET A 94 -9.21 -2.58 7.79
C MET A 94 -10.50 -2.90 8.56
N THR A 95 -10.39 -3.36 9.79
CA THR A 95 -11.52 -3.69 10.67
C THR A 95 -12.29 -2.44 11.05
N GLU A 96 -11.61 -1.34 11.43
CA GLU A 96 -12.22 -0.04 11.73
C GLU A 96 -13.00 0.52 10.53
N LYS A 97 -12.49 0.31 9.32
CA LYS A 97 -13.15 0.71 8.07
C LYS A 97 -14.15 -0.33 7.53
N GLU A 98 -14.49 -1.33 8.33
CA GLU A 98 -15.43 -2.41 7.99
C GLU A 98 -15.07 -3.18 6.69
N LEU A 99 -13.78 -3.19 6.34
CA LEU A 99 -13.29 -3.95 5.20
C LEU A 99 -13.23 -5.43 5.58
N ARG A 100 -13.85 -6.27 4.76
CA ARG A 100 -13.92 -7.71 4.98
C ARG A 100 -12.52 -8.34 5.10
N VAL A 101 -12.16 -8.79 6.30
CA VAL A 101 -11.05 -9.72 6.56
C VAL A 101 -11.64 -11.15 6.61
N ARG A 102 -10.92 -12.15 6.08
CA ARG A 102 -11.46 -13.53 6.02
C ARG A 102 -11.47 -14.22 7.37
N ILE A 103 -10.38 -14.09 8.10
CA ILE A 103 -10.13 -14.68 9.42
C ILE A 103 -9.32 -13.62 10.19
N PRO A 104 -9.76 -13.22 11.41
CA PRO A 104 -8.95 -12.39 12.31
C PRO A 104 -7.58 -13.02 12.56
N ILE A 105 -6.56 -12.19 12.79
CA ILE A 105 -5.19 -12.72 12.99
C ILE A 105 -5.09 -13.52 14.30
N GLU A 106 -5.86 -13.13 15.31
CA GLU A 106 -5.95 -13.81 16.60
C GLU A 106 -6.56 -15.22 16.45
N GLU A 107 -7.50 -15.40 15.51
CA GLU A 107 -8.07 -16.71 15.20
C GLU A 107 -7.11 -17.56 14.36
N LEU A 108 -6.30 -16.94 13.49
CA LEU A 108 -5.31 -17.65 12.69
C LEU A 108 -4.23 -18.29 13.57
N ASP A 109 -3.77 -17.58 14.61
CA ASP A 109 -2.75 -18.07 15.54
C ASP A 109 -3.21 -19.29 16.35
N LEU A 110 -4.51 -19.45 16.58
CA LEU A 110 -5.06 -20.64 17.25
C LEU A 110 -5.10 -21.88 16.32
N LEU A 111 -5.08 -21.66 15.01
CA LEU A 111 -5.21 -22.71 13.99
C LEU A 111 -3.85 -23.21 13.45
N LEU A 112 -2.76 -22.53 13.81
CA LEU A 112 -1.37 -22.85 13.42
C LEU A 112 -0.61 -23.52 14.57
#